data_AF-A0A1T4VKG5-F1
#
_entry.id   AF-A0A1T4VKG5-F1
#
_cell.length_a   1.000
_cell.length_b   1.000
_cell.length_c   1.000
_cell.angle_alpha   90.00
_cell.angle_beta   90.00
_cell.angle_gamma   90.00
#
_symmetry.space_group_name_H-M   'P 1'
#
loop_
_entity.id
_entity.type
_entity.pdbx_description
1 polymer ?
#
loop_
_entity_poly.entity_id
_entity_poly.type
_entity_poly.pdbx_seq_one_letter_code
_entity_poly.pdbx_strand_id
1 'polypeptide(L)'
;MQYIMKSMLKHITTVLIIVAVCVGGYTFAQHENLISDSNVKVEGVSDDFTHNHIRPDAPNSVKGVKKVAKEGDYVLLRGVFVRRADAGIYEFHDDAGDGLFVDLGKSFVLNERFFNTSEFFIWGTVKDNNKSTTIEAISMSAKSFPVTSRIP
;
A
#
# COMPACT_ATOMS: atom_id res chain seq x y z
N MET A 1 40.69 -26.15 24.48
CA MET A 1 39.31 -26.23 23.93
C MET A 1 38.28 -25.60 24.88
N GLN A 2 38.37 -24.30 25.19
CA GLN A 2 37.38 -23.64 26.08
C GLN A 2 36.79 -22.34 25.50
N TYR A 3 37.27 -21.88 24.34
CA TYR A 3 36.83 -20.62 23.74
C TYR A 3 35.65 -20.75 22.76
N ILE A 4 35.29 -21.96 22.33
CA ILE A 4 34.22 -22.16 21.33
C ILE A 4 32.84 -22.32 21.98
N MET A 5 32.74 -22.78 23.23
CA MET A 5 31.44 -22.99 23.89
C MET A 5 30.74 -21.72 24.39
N LYS A 6 31.48 -20.61 24.65
CA LYS A 6 30.85 -19.36 25.13
C LYS A 6 30.19 -18.53 24.01
N SER A 7 30.57 -18.75 22.75
CA SER A 7 30.01 -18.00 21.61
C SER A 7 28.62 -18.52 21.22
N MET A 8 28.39 -19.83 21.33
CA MET A 8 27.13 -20.47 20.95
C MET A 8 25.98 -20.18 21.93
N LEU A 9 26.28 -19.86 23.20
CA LEU A 9 25.26 -19.59 24.22
C LEU A 9 24.63 -18.19 24.10
N LYS A 10 25.33 -17.23 23.46
CA LYS A 10 24.75 -15.89 23.18
C LYS A 10 23.74 -15.91 22.05
N HIS A 11 23.78 -16.87 21.14
CA HIS A 11 22.88 -16.91 19.99
C HIS A 11 21.55 -17.63 20.25
N ILE A 12 21.45 -18.42 21.32
CA ILE A 12 20.19 -19.09 21.70
C ILE A 12 19.31 -18.18 22.56
N THR A 13 19.89 -17.18 23.23
CA THR A 13 19.15 -16.32 24.19
C THR A 13 18.40 -15.16 23.52
N THR A 14 18.62 -14.90 22.22
CA THR A 14 17.99 -13.78 21.48
C THR A 14 16.76 -14.22 20.66
N VAL A 15 16.34 -15.47 20.76
CA VAL A 15 15.18 -16.03 20.02
C VAL A 15 13.88 -16.01 20.85
N LEU A 16 13.86 -15.30 21.98
CA LEU A 16 12.67 -15.17 22.81
C LEU A 16 12.24 -13.69 22.91
N ILE A 17 11.69 -13.13 21.83
CA ILE A 17 10.88 -11.91 21.94
C ILE A 17 9.41 -12.31 21.77
N ILE A 18 8.75 -12.21 22.91
CA ILE A 18 7.36 -12.52 23.24
C ILE A 18 6.41 -11.79 22.29
N VAL A 19 5.55 -12.56 21.62
CA VAL A 19 4.31 -12.08 21.00
C VAL A 19 3.37 -11.68 22.12
N ALA A 20 3.36 -10.41 22.49
CA ALA A 20 2.34 -9.82 23.33
C ALA A 20 1.18 -9.36 22.43
N VAL A 21 0.14 -10.21 22.36
CA VAL A 21 -1.16 -9.84 21.81
C VAL A 21 -1.79 -8.82 22.75
N CYS A 22 -1.69 -7.54 22.41
CA CYS A 22 -2.53 -6.52 23.03
C CYS A 22 -3.91 -6.58 22.37
N VAL A 23 -4.80 -7.36 22.98
CA VAL A 23 -6.26 -7.19 22.88
C VAL A 23 -6.57 -5.85 23.56
N GLY A 24 -6.58 -4.77 22.78
CA GLY A 24 -6.96 -3.44 23.21
C GLY A 24 -7.96 -2.87 22.22
N GLY A 25 -9.23 -2.79 22.63
CA GLY A 25 -10.35 -2.37 21.79
C GLY A 25 -10.14 -1.01 21.16
N TYR A 26 -10.22 -0.97 19.83
CA TYR A 26 -10.49 0.27 19.12
C TYR A 26 -12.01 0.40 19.01
N THR A 27 -12.59 1.16 19.92
CA THR A 27 -13.94 1.71 19.75
C THR A 27 -13.91 2.65 18.55
N PHE A 28 -14.52 2.22 17.46
CA PHE A 28 -14.84 3.05 16.30
C PHE A 28 -15.87 4.09 16.75
N ALA A 29 -15.48 5.35 16.83
CA ALA A 29 -16.44 6.45 17.03
C ALA A 29 -17.18 6.67 15.70
N GLN A 30 -18.33 6.02 15.55
CA GLN A 30 -19.34 6.36 14.55
C GLN A 30 -19.94 7.70 14.96
N HIS A 31 -19.62 8.76 14.23
CA HIS A 31 -20.31 10.04 14.37
C HIS A 31 -21.67 9.91 13.67
N GLU A 32 -22.71 9.70 14.47
CA GLU A 32 -24.11 9.78 14.03
C GLU A 32 -24.39 11.23 13.59
N ASN A 33 -24.52 11.45 12.28
CA ASN A 33 -25.24 12.62 11.79
C ASN A 33 -26.70 12.22 11.59
N LEU A 34 -27.48 12.47 12.63
CA LEU A 34 -28.94 12.58 12.58
C LEU A 34 -29.30 13.88 11.86
N ILE A 35 -29.70 13.77 10.59
CA ILE A 35 -30.65 14.73 10.01
C ILE A 35 -31.76 13.93 9.33
N SER A 36 -32.89 13.92 10.03
CA SER A 36 -34.23 13.69 9.52
C SER A 36 -34.53 14.71 8.42
N ASP A 37 -34.91 14.29 7.21
CA ASP A 37 -36.30 14.52 6.77
C ASP A 37 -36.68 13.83 5.45
N SER A 38 -37.86 13.21 5.53
CA SER A 38 -38.85 12.81 4.53
C SER A 38 -38.71 13.28 3.06
N ASN A 39 -38.55 12.31 2.14
CA ASN A 39 -39.52 12.11 1.04
C ASN A 39 -39.29 10.78 0.32
N VAL A 40 -40.17 9.82 0.58
CA VAL A 40 -40.21 8.51 -0.10
C VAL A 40 -40.94 8.70 -1.43
N LYS A 41 -40.21 8.62 -2.56
CA LYS A 41 -40.77 8.28 -3.86
C LYS A 41 -40.24 6.90 -4.25
N VAL A 42 -41.06 5.88 -4.02
CA VAL A 42 -40.83 4.51 -4.48
C VAL A 42 -41.16 4.47 -5.98
N GLU A 43 -40.14 4.41 -6.82
CA GLU A 43 -40.27 4.00 -8.23
C GLU A 43 -39.05 3.17 -8.64
N GLY A 44 -39.32 1.92 -9.04
CA GLY A 44 -38.44 1.13 -9.91
C GLY A 44 -37.49 0.16 -9.21
N VAL A 45 -37.97 -1.01 -8.82
CA VAL A 45 -37.12 -2.21 -8.76
C VAL A 45 -36.81 -2.60 -10.21
N SER A 46 -35.68 -2.12 -10.74
CA SER A 46 -35.06 -2.72 -11.91
C SER A 46 -34.04 -3.73 -11.40
N ASP A 47 -34.33 -5.01 -11.64
CA ASP A 47 -33.39 -6.12 -11.49
C ASP A 47 -32.24 -5.93 -12.51
N ASP A 48 -31.31 -5.05 -12.21
CA ASP A 48 -30.13 -4.82 -13.03
C ASP A 48 -28.95 -5.54 -12.38
N PHE A 49 -28.76 -6.80 -12.80
CA PHE A 49 -27.54 -7.58 -12.55
C PHE A 49 -26.33 -7.01 -13.34
N THR A 50 -26.29 -5.71 -13.61
CA THR A 50 -25.04 -5.04 -13.95
C THR A 50 -24.13 -5.21 -12.76
N HIS A 51 -23.14 -6.09 -12.92
CA HIS A 51 -21.96 -6.10 -12.08
C HIS A 51 -21.24 -4.76 -12.32
N ASN A 52 -21.77 -3.68 -11.74
CA ASN A 52 -20.99 -2.51 -11.42
C ASN A 52 -19.93 -3.03 -10.46
N HIS A 53 -18.81 -3.51 -11.02
CA HIS A 53 -17.58 -3.71 -10.29
C HIS A 53 -17.12 -2.33 -9.84
N ILE A 54 -17.75 -1.83 -8.77
CA ILE A 54 -17.29 -0.68 -8.03
C ILE A 54 -15.88 -1.07 -7.62
N ARG A 55 -14.90 -0.40 -8.20
CA ARG A 55 -13.49 -0.60 -7.88
C ARG A 55 -13.36 -0.39 -6.38
N PRO A 56 -12.83 -1.36 -5.62
CA PRO A 56 -12.69 -1.18 -4.17
C PRO A 56 -11.79 0.02 -3.91
N ASP A 57 -12.03 0.73 -2.81
CA ASP A 57 -11.19 1.86 -2.43
C ASP A 57 -9.74 1.41 -2.21
N ALA A 58 -8.81 2.32 -2.46
CA ALA A 58 -7.40 2.06 -2.19
C ALA A 58 -7.19 1.94 -0.67
N PRO A 59 -6.36 0.99 -0.20
CA PRO A 59 -6.14 0.77 1.22
C PRO A 59 -5.50 1.97 1.92
N ASN A 60 -4.56 2.65 1.25
CA ASN A 60 -4.02 3.95 1.67
C ASN A 60 -3.92 4.90 0.46
N SER A 61 -4.09 6.21 0.71
CA SER A 61 -3.81 7.26 -0.27
C SER A 61 -2.45 7.90 -0.02
N VAL A 62 -1.80 8.40 -1.07
CA VAL A 62 -0.49 9.08 -0.95
C VAL A 62 -0.62 10.31 -0.07
N LYS A 63 -1.69 11.09 -0.23
CA LYS A 63 -1.97 12.26 0.62
C LYS A 63 -2.14 11.88 2.09
N GLY A 64 -2.81 10.76 2.37
CA GLY A 64 -2.93 10.21 3.71
C GLY A 64 -1.56 9.89 4.29
N VAL A 65 -0.76 9.10 3.56
CA VAL A 65 0.59 8.70 3.98
C VAL A 65 1.46 9.92 4.29
N LYS A 66 1.52 10.92 3.39
CA LYS A 66 2.29 12.15 3.63
C LYS A 66 1.86 12.92 4.87
N LYS A 67 0.56 12.90 5.20
CA LYS A 67 -0.01 13.69 6.29
C LYS A 67 0.18 13.03 7.65
N VAL A 68 0.04 11.70 7.74
CA VAL A 68 -0.08 11.03 9.05
C VAL A 68 0.96 9.95 9.29
N ALA A 69 1.58 9.38 8.25
CA ALA A 69 2.51 8.28 8.43
C ALA A 69 3.86 8.78 8.98
N LYS A 70 4.45 7.94 9.83
CA LYS A 70 5.75 8.15 10.46
C LYS A 70 6.76 7.20 9.83
N GLU A 71 8.04 7.54 9.97
CA GLU A 71 9.12 6.64 9.59
C GLU A 71 8.95 5.28 10.28
N GLY A 72 9.10 4.19 9.51
CA GLY A 72 8.88 2.83 9.95
C GLY A 72 7.44 2.31 9.81
N ASP A 73 6.46 3.19 9.56
CA ASP A 73 5.07 2.73 9.32
C ASP A 73 4.99 1.92 8.03
N TYR A 74 4.16 0.86 8.07
CA TYR A 74 3.84 0.06 6.90
C TYR A 74 2.68 0.67 6.12
N VAL A 75 2.79 0.68 4.80
CA VAL A 75 1.76 1.20 3.90
C VAL A 75 1.49 0.22 2.77
N LEU A 76 0.24 0.20 2.32
CA LEU A 76 -0.20 -0.47 1.11
C LEU A 76 -0.77 0.58 0.15
N LEU A 77 -0.09 0.80 -0.97
CA LEU A 77 -0.46 1.80 -1.97
C LEU A 77 -0.93 1.13 -3.25
N ARG A 78 -1.88 1.78 -3.93
CA ARG A 78 -2.33 1.44 -5.27
C ARG A 78 -2.15 2.64 -6.18
N GLY A 79 -1.69 2.41 -7.41
CA GLY A 79 -1.37 3.50 -8.31
C GLY A 79 -0.49 3.09 -9.47
N VAL A 80 0.18 4.05 -10.10
CA VAL A 80 1.02 3.87 -11.29
C VAL A 80 2.39 4.49 -11.08
N PHE A 81 3.42 3.85 -11.65
CA PHE A 81 4.72 4.50 -11.78
C PHE A 81 4.69 5.50 -12.92
N VAL A 82 5.27 6.68 -12.74
CA VAL A 82 5.23 7.78 -13.73
C VAL A 82 6.57 7.94 -14.43
N ARG A 83 7.66 7.91 -13.66
CA ARG A 83 9.03 8.04 -14.17
C ARG A 83 10.06 7.50 -13.18
N ARG A 84 11.28 7.28 -13.66
CA ARG A 84 12.45 7.05 -12.82
C ARG A 84 13.02 8.39 -12.36
N ALA A 85 13.28 8.52 -11.06
CA ALA A 85 13.90 9.70 -10.47
C ALA A 85 15.40 9.51 -10.22
N ASP A 86 15.81 8.30 -9.81
CA ASP A 86 17.21 7.91 -9.61
C ASP A 86 17.37 6.38 -9.79
N ALA A 87 18.56 5.82 -9.56
CA ALA A 87 18.79 4.38 -9.51
C ALA A 87 18.02 3.72 -8.37
N GLY A 88 17.02 2.92 -8.73
CA GLY A 88 16.11 2.25 -7.79
C GLY A 88 14.96 3.12 -7.30
N ILE A 89 14.95 4.43 -7.58
CA ILE A 89 13.93 5.36 -7.08
C ILE A 89 13.00 5.80 -8.21
N TYR A 90 11.69 5.62 -8.00
CA TYR A 90 10.64 5.88 -8.97
C TYR A 90 9.57 6.79 -8.40
N GLU A 91 9.02 7.68 -9.23
CA GLU A 91 7.85 8.46 -8.88
C GLU A 91 6.59 7.62 -9.09
N PHE A 92 5.72 7.58 -8.07
CA PHE A 92 4.51 6.78 -8.03
C PHE A 92 3.31 7.67 -7.68
N HIS A 93 2.24 7.58 -8.45
CA HIS A 93 1.01 8.36 -8.27
C HIS A 93 -0.14 7.43 -7.91
N ASP A 94 -0.94 7.82 -6.92
CA ASP A 94 -2.18 7.10 -6.61
C ASP A 94 -3.33 7.46 -7.56
N ASP A 95 -4.52 6.93 -7.27
CA ASP A 95 -5.74 7.16 -8.06
C ASP A 95 -6.18 8.63 -8.12
N ALA A 96 -5.75 9.47 -7.17
CA ALA A 96 -6.03 10.90 -7.13
C ALA A 96 -4.96 11.73 -7.87
N GLY A 97 -3.88 11.08 -8.35
CA GLY A 97 -2.73 11.76 -8.94
C GLY A 97 -1.77 12.35 -7.90
N ASP A 98 -1.92 12.02 -6.62
CA ASP A 98 -0.98 12.45 -5.58
C ASP A 98 0.30 11.61 -5.67
N GLY A 99 1.45 12.27 -5.84
CA GLY A 99 2.72 11.60 -6.10
C GLY A 99 3.64 11.46 -4.89
N LEU A 100 4.34 10.34 -4.75
CA LEU A 100 5.48 10.15 -3.82
C LEU A 100 6.60 9.35 -4.49
N PHE A 101 7.72 9.15 -3.80
CA PHE A 101 8.81 8.33 -4.32
C PHE A 101 8.82 6.95 -3.69
N VAL A 102 9.10 5.94 -4.51
CA VAL A 102 9.25 4.56 -4.07
C VAL A 102 10.65 4.09 -4.41
N ASP A 103 11.37 3.59 -3.41
CA ASP A 103 12.66 2.92 -3.54
C ASP A 103 12.42 1.42 -3.71
N LEU A 104 12.73 0.90 -4.91
CA LEU A 104 12.70 -0.52 -5.27
C LEU A 104 14.07 -1.18 -5.11
N GLY A 105 15.09 -0.43 -4.67
CA GLY A 105 16.47 -0.85 -4.57
C GLY A 105 17.24 -0.72 -5.90
N LYS A 106 18.54 -0.40 -5.80
CA LYS A 106 19.41 -0.13 -6.96
C LYS A 106 19.56 -1.31 -7.94
N SER A 107 19.34 -2.53 -7.46
CA SER A 107 19.40 -3.76 -8.27
C SER A 107 18.13 -4.01 -9.08
N PHE A 108 17.04 -3.31 -8.76
CA PHE A 108 15.77 -3.44 -9.45
C PHE A 108 15.65 -2.40 -10.57
N VAL A 109 15.25 -2.85 -11.76
CA VAL A 109 14.98 -1.96 -12.90
C VAL A 109 13.57 -2.22 -13.41
N LEU A 110 12.68 -1.27 -13.13
CA LEU A 110 11.34 -1.29 -13.70
C LEU A 110 11.40 -0.92 -15.19
N ASN A 111 10.76 -1.71 -16.03
CA ASN A 111 10.68 -1.44 -17.46
C ASN A 111 9.79 -0.22 -17.72
N GLU A 112 10.30 0.78 -18.44
CA GLU A 112 9.62 2.05 -18.72
C GLU A 112 8.28 1.87 -19.45
N ARG A 113 8.06 0.75 -20.16
CA ARG A 113 6.77 0.43 -20.79
C ARG A 113 5.60 0.37 -19.79
N PHE A 114 5.90 0.13 -18.52
CA PHE A 114 4.90 0.05 -17.45
C PHE A 114 4.54 1.43 -16.87
N PHE A 115 5.31 2.47 -17.20
CA PHE A 115 5.03 3.80 -16.70
C PHE A 115 3.73 4.33 -17.31
N ASN A 116 2.85 4.85 -16.45
CA ASN A 116 1.53 5.38 -16.79
C ASN A 116 0.56 4.37 -17.44
N THR A 117 0.92 3.09 -17.57
CA THR A 117 0.10 2.08 -18.26
C THR A 117 -0.37 0.96 -17.34
N SER A 118 0.40 0.66 -16.29
CA SER A 118 0.15 -0.49 -15.42
C SER A 118 -0.09 -0.04 -14.00
N GLU A 119 -1.18 -0.54 -13.43
CA GLU A 119 -1.52 -0.37 -12.02
C GLU A 119 -0.68 -1.35 -11.19
N PHE A 120 -0.10 -0.85 -10.11
CA PHE A 120 0.67 -1.63 -9.15
C PHE A 120 0.07 -1.49 -7.75
N PHE A 121 0.20 -2.57 -7.00
CA PHE A 121 0.07 -2.56 -5.54
C PHE A 121 1.46 -2.63 -4.94
N ILE A 122 1.77 -1.71 -4.01
CA ILE A 122 3.06 -1.59 -3.36
C ILE A 122 2.86 -1.77 -1.86
N TRP A 123 3.55 -2.74 -1.29
CA TRP A 123 3.69 -2.89 0.15
C TRP A 123 5.10 -2.50 0.55
N GLY A 124 5.23 -1.55 1.48
CA GLY A 124 6.52 -1.03 1.91
C GLY A 124 6.48 -0.31 3.24
N THR A 125 7.62 0.25 3.61
CA THR A 125 7.82 1.03 4.83
C THR A 125 8.16 2.48 4.51
N VAL A 126 7.67 3.42 5.31
CA VAL A 126 8.04 4.84 5.18
C VAL A 126 9.48 5.06 5.67
N LYS A 127 10.34 5.68 4.86
CA LYS A 127 11.77 5.90 5.16
C LYS A 127 12.14 7.28 5.69
N ASP A 128 11.56 8.34 5.15
CA ASP A 128 11.85 9.72 5.57
C ASP A 128 10.64 10.61 5.25
N ASN A 129 10.40 11.62 6.07
CA ASN A 129 9.29 12.58 5.94
C ASN A 129 9.78 14.05 5.85
N ASN A 130 11.09 14.31 5.77
CA ASN A 130 11.60 15.68 5.87
C ASN A 130 11.83 16.40 4.52
N LYS A 131 11.02 16.07 3.50
CA LYS A 131 10.67 16.86 2.28
C LYS A 131 10.19 15.99 1.10
N SER A 132 10.43 14.69 1.16
CA SER A 132 10.08 13.74 0.12
C SER A 132 9.74 12.42 0.80
N THR A 133 8.45 12.18 1.07
CA THR A 133 8.03 10.89 1.61
C THR A 133 8.43 9.80 0.65
N THR A 134 9.38 8.96 1.08
CA THR A 134 9.86 7.82 0.30
C THR A 134 9.38 6.53 0.94
N ILE A 135 8.86 5.62 0.12
CA ILE A 135 8.48 4.27 0.52
C ILE A 135 9.58 3.31 0.09
N GLU A 136 10.19 2.60 1.04
CA GLU A 136 11.04 1.45 0.73
C GLU A 136 10.13 0.25 0.46
N ALA A 137 10.13 -0.24 -0.78
CA ALA A 137 9.24 -1.33 -1.17
C ALA A 137 9.76 -2.68 -0.64
N ILE A 138 8.88 -3.39 0.06
CA ILE A 138 9.11 -4.79 0.49
C ILE A 138 8.62 -5.74 -0.61
N SER A 139 7.48 -5.42 -1.22
CA SER A 139 6.88 -6.20 -2.28
C SER A 139 6.04 -5.33 -3.20
N MET A 140 5.93 -5.75 -4.45
CA MET A 140 5.01 -5.13 -5.39
C MET A 140 4.42 -6.18 -6.33
N SER A 141 3.21 -5.89 -6.81
CA SER A 141 2.54 -6.68 -7.83
C SER A 141 1.92 -5.76 -8.87
N ALA A 142 2.07 -6.12 -10.14
CA ALA A 142 1.29 -5.50 -11.19
C ALA A 142 -0.09 -6.13 -11.20
N LYS A 143 -1.13 -5.32 -11.38
CA LYS A 143 -2.45 -5.84 -11.73
C LYS A 143 -2.34 -6.49 -13.10
N SER A 144 -2.51 -7.81 -13.15
CA SER A 144 -2.60 -8.52 -14.41
C SER A 144 -3.84 -8.04 -15.15
N PHE A 145 -3.65 -7.38 -16.29
CA PHE A 145 -4.72 -7.32 -17.27
C PHE A 145 -4.90 -8.73 -17.83
N PRO A 146 -6.13 -9.23 -18.02
CA PRO A 146 -6.33 -10.45 -18.79
C PRO A 146 -5.66 -10.26 -20.14
N VAL A 147 -4.72 -11.14 -20.48
CA VAL A 147 -4.12 -11.19 -21.81
C VAL A 147 -5.25 -11.60 -22.75
N THR A 148 -5.94 -10.62 -23.34
CA THR A 148 -6.75 -10.91 -24.53
C THR A 148 -5.75 -11.12 -25.64
N SER A 149 -5.30 -12.36 -25.82
CA SER A 149 -4.61 -12.77 -27.03
C SER A 149 -5.60 -12.64 -28.19
N ARG A 150 -5.75 -11.43 -28.73
CA ARG A 150 -6.20 -11.30 -30.11
C ARG A 150 -4.99 -11.64 -30.96
N ILE A 151 -4.86 -12.94 -31.20
CA ILE A 151 -4.02 -13.48 -32.26
C ILE A 151 -4.54 -12.84 -33.56
N PRO A 152 -3.69 -12.16 -34.36
CA PRO A 152 -4.08 -11.56 -35.63
C PRO A 152 -4.49 -12.61 -36.66
#